data_AF-A0A3B8MUL9-F1
#
_entry.id   AF-A0A3B8MUL9-F1
#
_cell.length_a   1.000
_cell.length_b   1.000
_cell.length_c   1.000
_cell.angle_alpha   90.00
_cell.angle_beta   90.00
_cell.angle_gamma   90.00
#
_symmetry.space_group_name_H-M   'P 1'
#
loop_
_entity.id
_entity.type
_entity.pdbx_description
1 polymer ?
#
loop_
_entity_poly.entity_id
_entity_poly.type
_entity_poly.pdbx_seq_one_letter_code
_entity_poly.pdbx_strand_id
1 'polypeptide(L)'
;MSLLAQAWQWLIDAQQYSGDGSIPIRLLEHLCFTFAALGLATLIAIPLGYFIGHTGRGALWVVGITGAARALPSFGLMLLLVLVLGVSARLWAAILALVILAIPPLIAGAYAGIQQIPRATIDAARAQGMTEWQILFHVEVPLSMPLVFGGLRGATLQVVATV
;
A
#
# COMPACT_ATOMS: atom_id res chain seq x y z
N MET A 1 -27.09 -0.72 -32.35
CA MET A 1 -26.78 0.42 -31.45
C MET A 1 -25.31 0.37 -31.10
N SER A 2 -24.62 1.51 -31.00
CA SER A 2 -23.19 1.52 -30.65
C SER A 2 -23.00 1.07 -29.20
N LEU A 3 -21.92 0.35 -28.91
CA LEU A 3 -21.57 -0.08 -27.54
C LEU A 3 -21.51 1.12 -26.57
N LEU A 4 -21.05 2.27 -27.07
CA LEU A 4 -21.00 3.52 -26.30
C LEU A 4 -22.39 4.02 -25.91
N ALA A 5 -23.37 3.92 -26.81
CA ALA A 5 -24.74 4.33 -26.50
C ALA A 5 -25.38 3.41 -25.45
N GLN A 6 -25.09 2.11 -25.51
CA GLN A 6 -25.57 1.14 -24.51
C GLN A 6 -24.94 1.37 -23.13
N ALA A 7 -23.62 1.61 -23.08
CA ALA A 7 -22.93 1.94 -21.84
C ALA A 7 -23.49 3.23 -21.21
N TRP A 8 -23.75 4.25 -22.03
CA TRP A 8 -24.34 5.51 -21.57
C TRP A 8 -25.76 5.32 -21.01
N GLN A 9 -26.59 4.52 -21.68
CA GLN A 9 -27.94 4.20 -21.22
C GLN A 9 -27.91 3.41 -19.91
N TRP A 10 -27.02 2.43 -19.80
CA TRP A 10 -26.85 1.64 -18.58
C TRP A 10 -26.42 2.53 -17.40
N LEU A 11 -25.51 3.48 -17.61
CA LEU A 11 -24.97 4.34 -16.56
C LEU A 11 -26.02 5.31 -15.99
N ILE A 12 -26.99 5.74 -16.79
CA ILE A 12 -28.04 6.69 -16.37
C ILE A 12 -29.29 5.97 -15.86
N ASP A 13 -29.39 4.66 -16.06
CA ASP A 13 -30.55 3.88 -15.63
C ASP A 13 -30.74 3.97 -14.10
N ALA A 14 -31.93 4.41 -13.67
CA ALA A 14 -32.29 4.56 -12.27
C ALA A 14 -32.15 3.25 -11.48
N GLN A 15 -32.31 2.10 -12.15
CA GLN A 15 -32.12 0.79 -11.54
C GLN A 15 -30.69 0.57 -11.03
N GLN A 16 -29.68 1.23 -11.62
CA GLN A 16 -28.28 1.13 -11.18
C GLN A 16 -27.98 1.93 -9.90
N TYR A 17 -28.91 2.77 -9.45
CA TYR A 17 -28.75 3.61 -8.26
C TYR A 17 -29.58 3.16 -7.06
N SER A 18 -30.40 2.11 -7.22
CA SER A 18 -31.27 1.57 -6.17
C SER A 18 -30.98 0.09 -5.89
N GLY A 19 -30.91 -0.30 -4.61
CA GLY A 19 -30.73 -1.69 -4.16
C GLY A 19 -29.28 -2.10 -3.87
N ASP A 20 -29.11 -3.32 -3.35
CA ASP A 20 -27.85 -3.84 -2.79
C ASP A 20 -26.70 -3.99 -3.81
N GLY A 21 -27.01 -3.97 -5.10
CA GLY A 21 -26.03 -4.04 -6.19
C GLY A 21 -25.72 -2.71 -6.86
N SER A 22 -26.25 -1.60 -6.34
CA SER A 22 -26.17 -0.28 -6.99
C SER A 22 -24.74 0.27 -7.02
N ILE A 23 -24.48 1.14 -8.00
CA ILE A 23 -23.18 1.80 -8.20
C ILE A 23 -22.67 2.48 -6.92
N PRO A 24 -23.49 3.25 -6.16
CA PRO A 24 -23.01 3.89 -4.93
C PRO A 24 -22.56 2.89 -3.86
N ILE A 25 -23.30 1.78 -3.71
CA ILE A 25 -22.97 0.73 -2.72
C ILE A 25 -21.68 0.02 -3.13
N ARG A 26 -21.53 -0.36 -4.41
CA ARG A 26 -20.30 -0.99 -4.92
C ARG A 26 -19.09 -0.08 -4.82
N LEU A 27 -19.27 1.22 -5.08
CA LEU A 27 -18.21 2.21 -4.91
C LEU A 27 -17.80 2.33 -3.44
N LEU A 28 -18.75 2.30 -2.51
CA LEU A 28 -18.47 2.33 -1.08
C LEU A 28 -17.76 1.06 -0.62
N GLU A 29 -18.17 -0.12 -1.10
CA GLU A 29 -17.45 -1.38 -0.86
C GLU A 29 -16.01 -1.29 -1.36
N HIS A 30 -15.80 -0.82 -2.60
CA HIS A 30 -14.48 -0.64 -3.20
C HIS A 30 -13.56 0.25 -2.35
N LEU A 31 -14.09 1.39 -1.90
CA LEU A 31 -13.38 2.30 -1.00
C LEU A 31 -13.07 1.61 0.34
N CYS A 32 -14.02 0.87 0.91
CA CYS A 32 -13.83 0.15 2.16
C CYS A 32 -12.68 -0.88 2.06
N PHE A 33 -12.65 -1.70 1.00
CA PHE A 33 -11.54 -2.62 0.75
C PHE A 33 -10.22 -1.89 0.56
N THR A 34 -10.24 -0.81 -0.22
CA THR A 34 -9.05 0.00 -0.49
C THR A 34 -8.45 0.56 0.80
N PHE A 35 -9.26 1.22 1.63
CA PHE A 35 -8.80 1.81 2.89
C PHE A 35 -8.40 0.75 3.92
N ALA A 36 -9.12 -0.37 4.01
CA ALA A 36 -8.75 -1.46 4.92
C ALA A 36 -7.39 -2.06 4.54
N ALA A 37 -7.19 -2.37 3.26
CA ALA A 37 -5.93 -2.93 2.77
C ALA A 37 -4.78 -1.93 2.91
N LEU A 38 -4.97 -0.67 2.50
CA LEU A 38 -3.96 0.38 2.67
C LEU A 38 -3.61 0.62 4.13
N GLY A 39 -4.60 0.68 5.02
CA GLY A 39 -4.38 0.88 6.45
C GLY A 39 -3.51 -0.24 7.03
N LEU A 40 -3.88 -1.50 6.79
CA LEU A 40 -3.10 -2.66 7.23
C LEU A 40 -1.70 -2.68 6.62
N ALA A 41 -1.57 -2.45 5.31
CA ALA A 41 -0.29 -2.42 4.64
C ALA A 41 0.61 -1.30 5.17
N THR A 42 0.06 -0.11 5.43
CA THR A 42 0.79 1.05 5.96
C THR A 42 1.32 0.79 7.36
N LEU A 43 0.48 0.20 8.23
CA LEU A 43 0.85 -0.17 9.59
C LEU A 43 2.02 -1.18 9.64
N ILE A 44 2.18 -2.01 8.61
CA ILE A 44 3.27 -2.98 8.52
C ILE A 44 4.47 -2.40 7.78
N ALA A 45 4.24 -1.81 6.61
CA ALA A 45 5.27 -1.42 5.67
C ALA A 45 6.04 -0.16 6.09
N ILE A 46 5.37 0.85 6.66
CA ILE A 46 6.06 2.09 7.07
C ILE A 46 7.05 1.81 8.23
N PRO A 47 6.65 1.17 9.34
CA PRO A 47 7.59 0.87 10.42
C PRO A 47 8.74 -0.01 9.95
N LEU A 48 8.45 -1.01 9.12
CA LEU A 48 9.47 -1.89 8.56
C LEU A 48 10.44 -1.10 7.67
N GLY A 49 9.91 -0.32 6.72
CA GLY A 49 10.70 0.52 5.81
C GLY A 49 11.60 1.52 6.54
N TYR A 50 11.09 2.15 7.59
CA TYR A 50 11.88 3.05 8.43
C TYR A 50 12.94 2.31 9.24
N PHE A 51 12.62 1.17 9.84
CA PHE A 51 13.61 0.35 10.56
C PHE A 51 14.78 -0.06 9.65
N ILE A 52 14.48 -0.48 8.42
CA ILE A 52 15.50 -0.88 7.44
C ILE A 52 16.30 0.33 6.95
N GLY A 53 15.63 1.45 6.67
CA GLY A 53 16.27 2.68 6.22
C GLY A 53 17.23 3.24 7.26
N HIS A 54 16.79 3.29 8.52
CA HIS A 54 17.56 3.83 9.64
C HIS A 54 18.77 2.93 10.00
N THR A 55 18.54 1.61 10.12
CA THR A 55 19.62 0.69 10.51
C THR A 55 20.56 0.35 9.36
N GLY A 56 20.13 0.53 8.11
CA GLY A 56 20.82 0.04 6.91
C GLY A 56 20.88 -1.50 6.82
N ARG A 57 20.25 -2.23 7.74
CA ARG A 57 20.29 -3.70 7.81
C ARG A 57 19.04 -4.26 7.14
N GLY A 58 19.22 -5.27 6.29
CA GLY A 58 18.10 -5.97 5.65
C GLY A 58 17.62 -5.37 4.33
N ALA A 59 18.29 -4.34 3.78
CA ALA A 59 17.93 -3.75 2.49
C ALA A 59 17.83 -4.80 1.36
N LEU A 60 18.78 -5.73 1.29
CA LEU A 60 18.81 -6.81 0.30
C LEU A 60 17.64 -7.79 0.45
N TRP A 61 17.32 -8.18 1.68
CA TRP A 61 16.20 -9.06 1.99
C TRP A 61 14.87 -8.42 1.62
N VAL A 62 14.73 -7.14 1.91
CA VAL A 62 13.50 -6.40 1.69
C VAL A 62 13.27 -6.15 0.21
N VAL A 63 14.30 -5.78 -0.54
CA VAL A 63 14.23 -5.67 -2.00
C VAL A 63 13.89 -7.04 -2.62
N GLY A 64 14.49 -8.12 -2.13
CA GLY A 64 14.20 -9.47 -2.60
C GLY A 64 12.75 -9.90 -2.33
N ILE A 65 12.27 -9.74 -1.10
CA ILE A 65 10.91 -10.11 -0.70
C ILE A 65 9.87 -9.24 -1.42
N THR A 66 10.08 -7.92 -1.48
CA THR A 66 9.17 -7.02 -2.18
C THR A 66 9.18 -7.25 -3.69
N GLY A 67 10.32 -7.60 -4.28
CA GLY A 67 10.44 -8.01 -5.68
C GLY A 67 9.68 -9.30 -5.96
N ALA A 68 9.86 -10.32 -5.11
CA ALA A 68 9.13 -11.59 -5.21
C ALA A 68 7.62 -11.39 -5.05
N ALA A 69 7.19 -10.57 -4.08
CA ALA A 69 5.78 -10.25 -3.88
C ALA A 69 5.15 -9.56 -5.10
N ARG A 70 5.89 -8.68 -5.79
CA ARG A 70 5.43 -8.04 -7.04
C ARG A 70 5.39 -8.97 -8.25
N ALA A 71 6.12 -10.08 -8.21
CA ALA A 71 6.08 -11.07 -9.29
C ALA A 71 4.85 -12.00 -9.20
N LEU A 72 4.16 -12.01 -8.05
CA LEU A 72 2.98 -12.84 -7.86
C LEU A 72 1.80 -12.31 -8.69
N PRO A 73 1.14 -13.15 -9.50
CA PRO A 73 -0.11 -12.79 -10.16
C PRO A 73 -1.17 -12.49 -9.10
N SER A 74 -1.83 -11.32 -9.17
CA SER A 74 -2.84 -10.90 -8.19
C SER A 74 -3.96 -11.94 -8.04
N PHE A 75 -4.49 -12.41 -9.16
CA PHE A 75 -5.52 -13.45 -9.20
C PHE A 75 -5.03 -14.79 -8.63
N GLY A 76 -3.78 -15.18 -8.94
CA GLY A 76 -3.17 -16.40 -8.42
C GLY A 76 -2.99 -16.37 -6.91
N LEU A 77 -2.52 -15.24 -6.37
CA LEU A 77 -2.38 -15.02 -4.94
C LEU A 77 -3.74 -15.07 -4.22
N MET A 78 -4.75 -14.41 -4.77
CA MET A 78 -6.11 -14.43 -4.23
C MET A 78 -6.66 -15.86 -4.17
N LEU A 79 -6.55 -16.62 -5.27
CA LEU A 79 -6.99 -18.02 -5.31
C LEU A 79 -6.26 -18.88 -4.26
N LEU A 80 -4.94 -18.75 -4.17
CA LEU A 80 -4.13 -19.45 -3.17
C LEU A 80 -4.61 -19.16 -1.76
N LEU A 81 -4.83 -17.89 -1.42
CA LEU A 81 -5.30 -17.49 -0.09
C LEU A 81 -6.70 -18.01 0.21
N VAL A 82 -7.61 -18.05 -0.77
CA VAL A 82 -8.94 -18.65 -0.60
C VAL A 82 -8.84 -20.16 -0.38
N LEU A 83 -7.95 -20.85 -1.09
CA LEU A 83 -7.74 -22.29 -0.91
C LEU A 83 -7.18 -22.62 0.48
N VAL A 84 -6.26 -21.79 0.98
CA VAL A 84 -5.63 -22.00 2.29
C VAL A 84 -6.55 -21.59 3.45
N LEU A 85 -7.22 -20.45 3.36
CA LEU A 85 -8.09 -19.90 4.42
C LEU A 85 -9.51 -20.47 4.38
N GLY A 86 -9.88 -21.13 3.27
CA GLY A 86 -11.21 -21.65 3.02
C GLY A 86 -12.15 -20.61 2.39
N VAL A 87 -13.19 -21.11 1.71
CA VAL A 87 -14.16 -20.29 0.97
C VAL A 87 -14.92 -19.32 1.87
N SER A 88 -15.16 -19.70 3.13
CA SER A 88 -15.82 -18.86 4.14
C SER A 88 -15.03 -17.59 4.47
N ALA A 89 -13.71 -17.59 4.25
CA ALA A 89 -12.81 -16.47 4.53
C ALA A 89 -12.41 -15.69 3.26
N ARG A 90 -13.18 -15.79 2.16
CA ARG A 90 -12.86 -15.13 0.88
C ARG A 90 -12.62 -13.62 1.00
N LEU A 91 -13.37 -12.94 1.85
CA LEU A 91 -13.21 -11.51 2.13
C LEU A 91 -11.81 -11.21 2.71
N TRP A 92 -11.38 -11.99 3.69
CA TRP A 92 -10.05 -11.88 4.28
C TRP A 92 -8.94 -12.24 3.28
N ALA A 93 -9.16 -13.25 2.45
CA ALA A 93 -8.22 -13.62 1.40
C ALA A 93 -8.00 -12.46 0.41
N ALA A 94 -9.07 -11.77 0.00
CA ALA A 94 -8.97 -10.59 -0.86
C ALA A 94 -8.20 -9.45 -0.17
N ILE A 95 -8.55 -9.11 1.07
CA ILE A 95 -7.85 -8.05 1.83
C ILE A 95 -6.35 -8.38 1.98
N LEU A 96 -6.02 -9.62 2.36
CA LEU A 96 -4.62 -10.04 2.51
C LEU A 96 -3.85 -10.00 1.19
N ALA A 97 -4.46 -10.39 0.08
CA ALA A 97 -3.84 -10.27 -1.24
C ALA A 97 -3.50 -8.80 -1.56
N LEU A 98 -4.45 -7.89 -1.32
CA LEU A 98 -4.26 -6.46 -1.55
C LEU A 98 -3.19 -5.87 -0.61
N VAL A 99 -3.16 -6.28 0.66
CA VAL A 99 -2.13 -5.88 1.62
C VAL A 99 -0.74 -6.28 1.12
N ILE A 100 -0.57 -7.55 0.72
CA ILE A 100 0.71 -8.06 0.20
C ILE A 100 1.16 -7.27 -1.03
N LEU A 101 0.23 -6.93 -1.92
CA LEU A 101 0.50 -6.15 -3.13
C LEU A 101 0.83 -4.68 -2.84
N ALA A 102 0.25 -4.10 -1.78
CA ALA A 102 0.46 -2.70 -1.39
C ALA A 102 1.75 -2.47 -0.60
N ILE A 103 2.29 -3.49 0.07
CA ILE A 103 3.51 -3.39 0.89
C ILE A 103 4.75 -2.91 0.08
N PRO A 104 5.06 -3.46 -1.12
CA PRO A 104 6.24 -3.08 -1.89
C PRO A 104 6.41 -1.56 -2.15
N PRO A 105 5.42 -0.83 -2.71
CA PRO A 105 5.56 0.62 -2.92
C PRO A 105 5.67 1.42 -1.61
N LEU A 106 5.00 0.99 -0.54
CA LEU A 106 5.09 1.65 0.78
C LEU A 106 6.48 1.52 1.39
N ILE A 107 7.05 0.30 1.41
CA ILE A 107 8.41 0.07 1.90
C ILE A 107 9.40 0.85 1.05
N ALA A 108 9.27 0.82 -0.28
CA ALA A 108 10.16 1.55 -1.18
C ALA A 108 10.14 3.06 -0.90
N GLY A 109 8.96 3.65 -0.68
CA GLY A 109 8.81 5.06 -0.33
C GLY A 109 9.47 5.42 1.01
N ALA A 110 9.23 4.63 2.06
CA ALA A 110 9.82 4.86 3.38
C ALA A 110 11.34 4.67 3.39
N TYR A 111 11.84 3.59 2.77
CA TYR A 111 13.26 3.31 2.68
C TYR A 111 14.01 4.36 1.86
N ALA A 112 13.53 4.68 0.66
CA ALA A 112 14.13 5.71 -0.18
C ALA A 112 14.07 7.09 0.51
N GLY A 113 12.99 7.36 1.23
CA GLY A 113 12.79 8.53 2.08
C GLY A 113 13.91 8.75 3.09
N ILE A 114 14.36 7.70 3.79
CA ILE A 114 15.51 7.81 4.70
C ILE A 114 16.82 7.88 3.92
N GLN A 115 16.98 7.04 2.89
CA GLN A 115 18.22 6.95 2.12
C GLN A 115 18.64 8.26 1.44
N GLN A 116 17.68 9.08 1.00
CA GLN A 116 17.97 10.36 0.36
C GLN A 116 18.50 11.43 1.32
N ILE A 117 18.39 11.22 2.63
CA ILE A 117 18.79 12.20 3.64
C ILE A 117 20.32 12.29 3.65
N PRO A 118 20.91 13.49 3.48
CA PRO A 118 22.36 13.63 3.51
C PRO A 118 22.92 13.18 4.87
N ARG A 119 23.97 12.34 4.85
CA ARG A 119 24.63 11.86 6.08
C ARG A 119 25.06 12.99 7.01
N ALA A 120 25.51 14.11 6.44
CA ALA A 120 25.87 15.31 7.20
C ALA A 120 24.72 15.86 8.06
N THR A 121 23.46 15.71 7.63
CA THR A 121 22.28 16.10 8.41
C THR A 121 22.12 15.21 9.65
N ILE A 122 22.33 13.90 9.48
CA ILE A 122 22.25 12.92 10.56
C ILE A 122 23.42 13.13 11.55
N ASP A 123 24.62 13.35 11.03
CA ASP A 123 25.81 13.62 11.85
C ASP A 123 25.68 14.94 12.62
N ALA A 124 25.09 15.97 12.02
CA ALA A 124 24.77 17.22 12.70
C ALA A 124 23.73 17.04 13.82
N ALA A 125 22.71 16.20 13.60
CA ALA A 125 21.74 15.85 14.63
C ALA A 125 22.39 15.11 15.81
N ARG A 126 23.31 14.16 15.53
CA ARG A 126 24.12 13.49 16.55
C ARG A 126 25.03 14.46 17.31
N ALA A 127 25.69 15.39 16.60
CA ALA A 127 26.55 16.40 17.21
C ALA A 127 25.78 17.34 18.17
N GLN A 128 24.47 17.53 17.95
CA GLN A 128 23.59 18.25 18.87
C GLN A 128 23.09 17.41 20.06
N GLY A 129 23.56 16.17 20.21
CA GLY A 129 23.24 15.30 21.34
C GLY A 129 21.93 14.51 21.19
N MET A 130 21.36 14.43 19.99
CA MET A 130 20.15 13.63 19.75
C MET A 130 20.46 12.13 19.83
N THR A 131 19.57 11.38 20.48
CA THR A 131 19.57 9.90 20.45
C THR A 131 19.06 9.39 19.10
N GLU A 132 19.37 8.15 18.72
CA GLU A 132 18.92 7.57 17.43
C GLU A 132 17.39 7.58 17.29
N TRP A 133 16.63 7.41 18.38
CA TRP A 133 15.17 7.54 18.35
C TRP A 133 14.70 8.98 18.12
N GLN A 134 15.40 9.96 18.68
CA GLN A 134 15.11 11.37 18.41
C GLN A 134 15.43 11.71 16.96
N ILE A 135 16.55 11.22 16.44
CA ILE A 135 16.93 11.39 15.02
C ILE A 135 15.86 10.78 14.11
N LEU A 136 15.42 9.55 14.38
CA LEU A 136 14.39 8.89 13.59
C LEU A 136 13.10 9.74 13.53
N PHE A 137 12.53 10.10 14.69
CA PHE A 137 11.23 10.77 14.72
C PHE A 137 11.26 12.27 14.42
N HIS A 138 12.36 12.97 14.71
CA HIS A 138 12.44 14.44 14.55
C HIS A 138 13.20 14.87 13.31
N VAL A 139 14.03 13.99 12.71
CA VAL A 139 14.84 14.33 11.54
C VAL A 139 14.46 13.43 10.37
N GLU A 140 14.57 12.11 10.52
CA GLU A 140 14.38 11.19 9.40
C GLU A 140 12.93 11.11 8.93
N VAL A 141 11.97 10.94 9.84
CA VAL A 141 10.54 10.85 9.51
C VAL A 141 10.05 12.13 8.80
N PRO A 142 10.29 13.35 9.32
CA PRO A 142 9.85 14.57 8.64
C PRO A 142 10.50 14.79 7.27
N LEU A 143 11.79 14.50 7.12
CA LEU A 143 12.52 14.69 5.86
C LEU A 143 12.19 13.62 4.81
N SER A 144 11.74 12.44 5.24
CA SER A 144 11.37 11.33 4.36
C SER A 144 9.90 11.38 3.89
N MET A 145 9.05 12.15 4.57
CA MET A 145 7.60 12.24 4.29
C MET A 145 7.24 12.41 2.80
N PRO A 146 7.88 13.28 2.00
CA PRO A 146 7.53 13.43 0.59
C PRO A 146 7.61 12.13 -0.22
N LEU A 147 8.62 11.30 0.05
CA LEU A 147 8.77 10.00 -0.60
C LEU A 147 7.85 8.94 -0.02
N VAL A 148 7.54 8.99 1.28
CA VAL A 148 6.52 8.14 1.91
C VAL A 148 5.16 8.39 1.28
N PHE A 149 4.77 9.64 1.06
CA PHE A 149 3.54 9.99 0.34
C PHE A 149 3.59 9.53 -1.13
N GLY A 150 4.75 9.57 -1.77
CA GLY A 150 4.96 8.96 -3.09
C GLY A 150 4.68 7.45 -3.09
N GLY A 151 5.20 6.74 -2.09
CA GLY A 151 4.94 5.31 -1.88
C GLY A 151 3.47 5.01 -1.60
N LEU A 152 2.83 5.81 -0.73
CA LEU A 152 1.40 5.70 -0.42
C LEU A 152 0.52 5.92 -1.65
N ARG A 153 0.84 6.92 -2.48
CA ARG A 153 0.16 7.14 -3.76
C ARG A 153 0.32 5.93 -4.68
N GLY A 154 1.52 5.40 -4.81
CA GLY A 154 1.80 4.22 -5.63
C GLY A 154 0.99 3.00 -5.15
N ALA A 155 0.99 2.75 -3.84
CA ALA A 155 0.21 1.69 -3.22
C ALA A 155 -1.30 1.88 -3.47
N THR A 156 -1.79 3.11 -3.33
CA THR A 156 -3.20 3.44 -3.55
C THR A 156 -3.61 3.15 -4.99
N LEU A 157 -2.83 3.62 -5.97
CA LEU A 157 -3.10 3.36 -7.39
C LEU A 157 -3.11 1.85 -7.69
N GLN A 158 -2.17 1.11 -7.12
CA GLN A 158 -2.10 -0.34 -7.30
C GLN A 158 -3.31 -1.06 -6.72
N VAL A 159 -3.72 -0.72 -5.49
CA VAL A 159 -4.89 -1.32 -4.83
C VAL A 159 -6.16 -0.96 -5.59
N VAL A 160 -6.39 0.33 -5.88
CA VAL A 160 -7.59 0.79 -6.57
C VAL A 160 -7.74 0.17 -7.95
N ALA A 161 -6.65 -0.09 -8.67
CA ALA A 161 -6.67 -0.74 -9.98
C ALA A 161 -6.84 -2.26 -9.93
N THR A 162 -6.74 -2.88 -8.74
CA THR A 162 -6.81 -4.33 -8.56
C THR A 162 -8.12 -4.79 -7.91
N VAL A 163 -8.72 -3.94 -7.06
CA VAL A 163 -10.02 -4.20 -6.41
C VAL A 163 -11.15 -4.22 -7.44
#